data_AF-A0AAD6U4R0-F1
#
_entry.id   AF-A0AAD6U4R0-F1
#
_cell.length_a   1.000
_cell.length_b   1.000
_cell.length_c   1.000
_cell.angle_alpha   90.00
_cell.angle_beta   90.00
_cell.angle_gamma   90.00
#
_symmetry.space_group_name_H-M   'P 1'
#
loop_
_entity.id
_entity.type
_entity.pdbx_description
1 polymer ?
#
loop_
_entity_poly.entity_id
_entity_poly.type
_entity_poly.pdbx_seq_one_letter_code
_entity_poly.pdbx_strand_id
1 'polypeptide(L)'
;MPDPSSAKNKSRKRGDTESDLARAPKKRGNQGDFHGQREAFLRDRLPSYIEASEKQTTRSFWPELMFDYWKRFPWYLSLDEDSNNDTVPDETLDIDLSDADREKKRDILTKMEAKIKAWFNYQRGHSGRNGTPKNPWLPLLAGLRHSDELQPPKRLADFQVYMQQDGVKEKINKVFAERHPGHESSRGTINLRTAIAREMLTKAGAEERNRMHILGGELHATALAKYNAEKEWKVDLTEAEMEGARERFAPIVAPLLRLLSDTTGYHVGLIFGRVDEAGKFDVRSMHEGKTKAVPPQDWPGWAGKAYNDTVLQQCDAARIPGDFREPEASAGTRAAL
;
A
#
# COMPACT_ATOMS: atom_id res chain seq x y z
N MET A 1 -37.95 27.97 -34.74
CA MET A 1 -36.53 28.25 -35.03
C MET A 1 -35.89 28.84 -33.77
N PRO A 2 -34.97 28.13 -33.09
CA PRO A 2 -34.24 28.66 -31.95
C PRO A 2 -32.85 29.17 -32.35
N ASP A 3 -32.43 30.18 -31.60
CA ASP A 3 -31.28 31.08 -31.78
C ASP A 3 -29.92 30.41 -31.43
N PRO A 4 -28.89 30.43 -32.30
CA PRO A 4 -27.60 29.82 -32.03
C PRO A 4 -26.59 30.89 -31.54
N SER A 5 -26.63 31.24 -30.26
CA SER A 5 -25.63 32.13 -29.66
C SER A 5 -25.32 31.75 -28.21
N SER A 6 -24.49 30.71 -28.02
CA SER A 6 -23.60 30.61 -26.85
C SER A 6 -22.49 29.60 -27.08
N ALA A 7 -21.37 30.05 -27.65
CA ALA A 7 -20.11 29.32 -27.64
C ALA A 7 -18.97 30.27 -27.28
N LYS A 8 -18.69 30.39 -25.98
CA LYS A 8 -17.44 30.95 -25.47
C LYS A 8 -16.73 29.87 -24.67
N ASN A 9 -15.75 29.23 -25.28
CA ASN A 9 -14.67 28.55 -24.56
C ASN A 9 -13.33 28.86 -25.24
N LYS A 10 -12.71 29.98 -24.86
CA LYS A 10 -11.30 30.26 -25.14
C LYS A 10 -10.47 29.58 -24.04
N SER A 11 -9.96 28.40 -24.34
CA SER A 11 -8.83 27.80 -23.61
C SER A 11 -7.61 28.71 -23.81
N ARG A 12 -7.28 29.51 -22.80
CA ARG A 12 -6.03 30.28 -22.75
C ARG A 12 -4.91 29.32 -22.38
N LYS A 13 -4.11 28.94 -23.38
CA LYS A 13 -2.75 28.41 -23.20
C LYS A 13 -1.95 29.48 -22.43
N ARG A 14 -1.65 29.24 -21.16
CA ARG A 14 -0.67 30.05 -20.41
C ARG A 14 0.69 29.79 -21.06
N GLY A 15 1.29 30.85 -21.62
CA GLY A 15 2.68 30.82 -22.03
C GLY A 15 3.55 30.87 -20.79
N ASP A 16 4.45 29.89 -20.68
CA ASP A 16 5.52 29.90 -19.68
C ASP A 16 6.43 31.09 -19.98
N THR A 17 6.48 32.05 -19.05
CA THR A 17 7.38 33.20 -19.13
C THR A 17 8.78 32.79 -18.67
N GLU A 18 9.79 33.31 -19.35
CA GLU A 18 11.23 33.04 -19.13
C GLU A 18 11.71 33.30 -17.67
N SER A 19 10.91 33.99 -16.86
CA SER A 19 11.13 34.17 -15.41
C SER A 19 10.93 32.90 -14.57
N ASP A 20 10.29 31.86 -15.11
CA ASP A 20 10.01 30.62 -14.37
C ASP A 20 11.20 29.64 -14.39
N LEU A 21 12.22 29.87 -15.24
CA LEU A 21 13.42 29.04 -15.32
C LEU A 21 14.45 29.31 -14.20
N ALA A 22 14.29 30.40 -13.43
CA ALA A 22 15.20 30.77 -12.33
C ALA A 22 14.72 30.32 -10.94
N ARG A 23 13.52 29.76 -10.81
CA ARG A 23 13.03 29.22 -9.53
C ARG A 23 13.38 27.74 -9.43
N ALA A 24 14.26 27.41 -8.48
CA ALA A 24 14.49 26.02 -8.07
C ALA A 24 13.14 25.30 -7.90
N PRO A 25 12.99 24.05 -8.38
CA PRO A 25 11.73 23.34 -8.32
C PRO A 25 11.32 23.18 -6.87
N LYS A 26 10.44 24.07 -6.38
CA LYS A 26 9.76 23.86 -5.10
C LYS A 26 8.98 22.57 -5.27
N LYS A 27 9.45 21.49 -4.62
CA LYS A 27 8.62 20.32 -4.37
C LYS A 27 7.34 20.86 -3.75
N ARG A 28 6.26 20.87 -4.54
CA ARG A 28 4.90 21.23 -4.11
C ARG A 28 4.36 20.10 -3.23
N GLY A 29 5.08 19.78 -2.16
CA GLY A 29 4.55 18.97 -1.08
C GLY A 29 3.57 19.84 -0.30
N ASN A 30 2.37 19.31 -0.07
CA ASN A 30 1.45 19.89 0.90
C ASN A 30 2.19 20.00 2.24
N GLN A 31 2.41 21.20 2.76
CA GLN A 31 3.16 21.43 4.00
C GLN A 31 2.39 20.97 5.25
N GLY A 32 1.16 20.46 5.09
CA GLY A 32 0.28 20.11 6.19
C GLY A 32 -0.40 21.36 6.77
N ASP A 33 -1.61 21.20 7.31
CA ASP A 33 -2.34 22.30 7.95
C ASP A 33 -1.81 22.66 9.34
N PHE A 34 -0.99 21.80 9.94
CA PHE A 34 -0.51 21.93 11.32
C PHE A 34 1.01 21.97 11.33
N HIS A 35 1.54 22.94 12.07
CA HIS A 35 2.97 23.14 12.31
C HIS A 35 3.18 23.59 13.77
N GLY A 36 4.44 23.75 14.19
CA GLY A 36 4.79 24.33 15.49
C GLY A 36 4.19 23.56 16.69
N GLN A 37 3.61 24.32 17.64
CA GLN A 37 3.05 23.75 18.86
C GLN A 37 1.83 22.86 18.62
N ARG A 38 1.00 23.20 17.62
CA ARG A 38 -0.19 22.41 17.26
C ARG A 38 0.22 21.03 16.77
N GLU A 39 1.21 20.97 15.89
CA GLU A 39 1.72 19.68 15.41
C GLU A 39 2.32 18.86 16.56
N ALA A 40 3.11 19.48 17.44
CA ALA A 40 3.68 18.81 18.61
C ALA A 40 2.58 18.22 19.53
N PHE A 41 1.52 18.99 19.80
CA PHE A 41 0.37 18.53 20.57
C PHE A 41 -0.33 17.33 19.90
N LEU A 42 -0.60 17.42 18.60
CA LEU A 42 -1.26 16.33 17.87
C LEU A 42 -0.40 15.07 17.81
N ARG A 43 0.93 15.21 17.69
CA ARG A 43 1.89 14.10 17.71
C ARG A 43 1.94 13.40 19.06
N ASP A 44 1.92 14.14 20.17
CA ASP A 44 1.88 13.59 21.53
C ASP A 44 0.64 12.73 21.76
N ARG A 45 -0.51 13.10 21.17
CA ARG A 45 -1.77 12.36 21.27
C ARG A 45 -1.92 11.22 20.25
N LEU A 46 -0.96 11.05 19.33
CA LEU A 46 -1.01 10.03 18.27
C LEU A 46 -1.03 8.58 18.80
N PRO A 47 -0.22 8.19 19.79
CA PRO A 47 -0.26 6.83 20.33
C PRO A 47 -1.64 6.46 20.90
N SER A 48 -2.26 7.36 21.67
CA SER A 48 -3.61 7.14 22.24
C SER A 48 -4.68 7.00 21.17
N TYR A 49 -4.57 7.77 20.08
CA TYR A 49 -5.47 7.62 18.93
C TYR A 49 -5.33 6.25 18.25
N ILE A 50 -4.10 5.76 18.07
CA ILE A 50 -3.83 4.45 17.46
C ILE A 50 -4.46 3.35 18.32
N GLU A 51 -4.23 3.37 19.63
CA GLU A 51 -4.82 2.43 20.58
C GLU A 51 -6.35 2.47 20.58
N ALA A 52 -6.95 3.67 20.62
CA ALA A 52 -8.40 3.83 20.54
C ALA A 52 -8.96 3.35 19.19
N SER A 53 -8.21 3.51 18.10
CA SER A 53 -8.59 3.01 16.79
C SER A 53 -8.56 1.48 16.72
N GLU A 54 -7.56 0.84 17.30
CA GLU A 54 -7.44 -0.62 17.35
C GLU A 54 -8.56 -1.24 18.20
N LYS A 55 -8.92 -0.58 19.31
CA LYS A 55 -10.03 -0.98 20.20
C LYS A 55 -11.41 -0.55 19.71
N GLN A 56 -11.50 0.16 18.59
CA GLN A 56 -12.75 0.75 18.06
C GLN A 56 -13.45 1.73 19.05
N THR A 57 -12.69 2.37 19.94
CA THR A 57 -13.17 3.35 20.94
C THR A 57 -12.89 4.80 20.54
N THR A 58 -12.65 5.09 19.25
CA THR A 58 -12.37 6.47 18.78
C THR A 58 -13.48 7.48 19.08
N ARG A 59 -14.72 7.01 19.32
CA ARG A 59 -15.85 7.88 19.66
C ARG A 59 -15.65 8.65 20.96
N SER A 60 -15.00 8.08 21.98
CA SER A 60 -14.69 8.77 23.25
C SER A 60 -13.41 9.58 23.17
N PHE A 61 -12.48 9.22 22.28
CA PHE A 61 -11.23 9.95 22.08
C PHE A 61 -11.44 11.38 21.56
N TRP A 62 -12.37 11.58 20.62
CA TRP A 62 -12.53 12.90 19.97
C TRP A 62 -12.99 14.01 20.94
N PRO A 63 -14.03 13.81 21.79
CA PRO A 63 -14.42 14.84 22.76
C PRO A 63 -13.28 15.26 23.69
N GLU A 64 -12.52 14.30 24.23
CA GLU A 64 -11.38 14.56 25.13
C GLU A 64 -10.27 15.33 24.43
N LEU A 65 -9.87 14.89 23.23
CA LEU A 65 -8.86 15.56 22.42
C LEU A 65 -9.28 17.00 22.07
N MET A 66 -10.52 17.19 21.62
CA MET A 66 -11.00 18.51 21.20
C MET A 66 -11.09 19.47 22.39
N PHE A 67 -11.53 18.98 23.56
CA PHE A 67 -11.53 19.76 24.79
C PHE A 67 -10.12 20.25 25.14
N ASP A 68 -9.13 19.35 25.16
CA ASP A 68 -7.74 19.70 25.43
C ASP A 68 -7.13 20.61 24.36
N TYR A 69 -7.49 20.40 23.09
CA TYR A 69 -7.01 21.20 21.97
C TYR A 69 -7.51 22.64 22.09
N TRP A 70 -8.81 22.85 22.30
CA TRP A 70 -9.40 24.19 22.40
C TRP A 70 -8.99 24.92 23.68
N LYS A 71 -8.64 24.19 24.74
CA LYS A 71 -8.02 24.76 25.95
C LYS A 71 -6.63 25.34 25.67
N ARG A 72 -5.87 24.78 24.74
CA ARG A 72 -4.50 25.25 24.40
C ARG A 72 -4.48 26.22 23.22
N PHE A 73 -5.36 26.01 22.24
CA PHE A 73 -5.42 26.76 20.99
C PHE A 73 -6.83 27.34 20.80
N PRO A 74 -7.12 28.53 21.35
CA PRO A 74 -8.44 29.12 21.24
C PRO A 74 -8.87 29.36 19.79
N TRP A 75 -10.18 29.32 19.52
CA TRP A 75 -10.74 29.38 18.16
C TRP A 75 -10.49 30.71 17.43
N TYR A 76 -10.22 31.79 18.16
CA TYR A 76 -9.92 33.10 17.61
C TYR A 76 -8.44 33.24 17.18
N LEU A 77 -7.57 32.30 17.57
CA LEU A 77 -6.16 32.31 17.21
C LEU A 77 -5.97 31.74 15.80
N SER A 78 -5.17 32.41 14.96
CA SER A 78 -4.89 31.91 13.61
C SER A 78 -4.11 30.59 13.67
N LEU A 79 -4.25 29.75 12.63
CA LEU A 79 -3.49 28.50 12.48
C LEU A 79 -1.98 28.71 12.47
N ASP A 80 -1.53 29.88 12.01
CA ASP A 80 -0.12 30.23 11.89
C ASP A 80 0.48 30.83 13.17
N GLU A 81 -0.35 31.16 14.15
CA GLU A 81 0.07 31.79 15.40
C GLU A 81 0.14 30.74 16.52
N ASP A 82 1.32 30.59 17.13
CA ASP A 82 1.49 29.72 18.30
C ASP A 82 0.86 30.37 19.55
N SER A 83 0.30 29.55 20.44
CA SER A 83 -0.24 30.02 21.70
C SER A 83 0.92 30.34 22.65
N ASN A 84 0.88 31.51 23.28
CA ASN A 84 1.75 31.72 24.44
C ASN A 84 1.21 30.81 25.55
N ASN A 85 2.04 29.88 26.03
CA ASN A 85 1.69 28.80 26.98
C ASN A 85 0.95 29.27 28.26
N ASP A 86 0.93 30.56 28.55
CA ASP A 86 0.30 31.18 29.73
C ASP A 86 -1.12 31.72 29.48
N THR A 87 -1.67 31.57 28.27
CA THR A 87 -3.00 32.09 27.95
C THR A 87 -4.06 31.14 28.49
N VAL A 88 -4.51 31.38 29.74
CA VAL A 88 -5.71 30.73 30.27
C VAL A 88 -6.89 31.12 29.37
N PRO A 89 -7.67 30.16 28.84
CA PRO A 89 -8.86 30.48 28.07
C PRO A 89 -9.76 31.37 28.92
N ASP A 90 -10.01 32.58 28.44
CA ASP A 90 -10.94 33.47 29.09
C ASP A 90 -12.36 32.96 28.80
N GLU A 91 -12.89 32.15 29.72
CA GLU A 91 -14.25 31.61 29.64
C GLU A 91 -15.32 32.72 29.59
N THR A 92 -14.97 33.97 29.94
CA THR A 92 -15.88 35.11 29.88
C THR A 92 -16.11 35.63 28.45
N LEU A 93 -15.21 35.33 27.50
CA LEU A 93 -15.35 35.73 26.09
C LEU A 93 -16.51 35.02 25.38
N ASP A 94 -17.05 33.95 25.93
CA ASP A 94 -18.15 33.18 25.34
C ASP A 94 -19.55 33.70 25.72
N ILE A 95 -19.64 34.58 26.73
CA ILE A 95 -20.92 35.01 27.30
C ILE A 95 -21.61 36.07 26.42
N ASP A 96 -20.84 36.96 25.78
CA ASP A 96 -21.35 38.14 25.05
C ASP A 96 -21.11 38.08 23.52
N LEU A 97 -21.02 36.88 22.93
CA LEU A 97 -20.86 36.74 21.48
C LEU A 97 -22.16 37.09 20.73
N SER A 98 -22.04 37.97 19.74
CA SER A 98 -23.12 38.24 18.78
C SER A 98 -23.51 36.97 18.02
N ASP A 99 -24.75 36.88 17.51
CA ASP A 99 -25.19 35.70 16.75
C ASP A 99 -24.32 35.43 15.51
N ALA A 100 -23.82 36.49 14.86
CA ALA A 100 -22.90 36.39 13.75
C ALA A 100 -21.55 35.77 14.16
N ASP A 101 -21.05 36.10 15.36
CA ASP A 101 -19.78 35.54 15.85
C ASP A 101 -19.94 34.12 16.39
N ARG A 102 -21.12 33.77 16.93
CA ARG A 102 -21.47 32.37 17.26
C ARG A 102 -21.47 31.47 16.03
N GLU A 103 -21.96 31.95 14.90
CA GLU A 103 -21.94 31.20 13.64
C GLU A 103 -20.51 31.02 13.12
N LYS A 104 -19.71 32.09 13.09
CA LYS A 104 -18.28 32.01 12.73
C LYS A 104 -17.52 31.03 13.63
N LYS A 105 -17.74 31.08 14.95
CA LYS A 105 -17.14 30.14 15.90
C LYS A 105 -17.50 28.70 15.54
N ARG A 106 -18.79 28.40 15.35
CA ARG A 106 -19.23 27.04 14.96
C ARG A 106 -18.57 26.57 13.68
N ASP A 107 -18.46 27.45 12.69
CA ASP A 107 -17.81 27.17 11.41
C ASP A 107 -16.33 26.84 11.56
N ILE A 108 -15.60 27.65 12.33
CA ILE A 108 -14.18 27.45 12.60
C ILE A 108 -13.96 26.13 13.35
N LEU A 109 -14.74 25.87 14.41
CA LEU A 109 -14.66 24.64 15.18
C LEU A 109 -14.88 23.41 14.30
N THR A 110 -15.93 23.43 13.46
CA THR A 110 -16.29 22.32 12.57
C THR A 110 -15.19 22.07 11.52
N LYS A 111 -14.67 23.14 10.90
CA LYS A 111 -13.58 23.04 9.90
C LYS A 111 -12.30 22.52 10.53
N MET A 112 -11.96 23.00 11.74
CA MET A 112 -10.76 22.57 12.45
C MET A 112 -10.85 21.12 12.91
N GLU A 113 -11.99 20.71 13.46
CA GLU A 113 -12.23 19.32 13.86
C GLU A 113 -12.06 18.37 12.67
N ALA A 114 -12.59 18.74 11.50
CA ALA A 114 -12.41 17.98 10.27
C ALA A 114 -10.93 17.88 9.85
N LYS A 115 -10.16 18.98 9.94
CA LYS A 115 -8.72 18.99 9.65
C LYS A 115 -7.93 18.11 10.62
N ILE A 116 -8.20 18.20 11.92
CA ILE A 116 -7.54 17.39 12.95
C ILE A 116 -7.84 15.90 12.71
N LYS A 117 -9.11 15.53 12.49
CA LYS A 117 -9.48 14.14 12.17
C LYS A 117 -8.78 13.64 10.90
N ALA A 118 -8.75 14.46 9.85
CA ALA A 118 -8.04 14.13 8.62
C ALA A 118 -6.54 13.94 8.85
N TRP A 119 -5.91 14.78 9.68
CA TRP A 119 -4.51 14.65 10.07
C TRP A 119 -4.25 13.33 10.81
N PHE A 120 -5.03 12.96 11.82
CA PHE A 120 -4.86 11.68 12.53
C PHE A 120 -5.08 10.47 11.63
N ASN A 121 -6.09 10.50 10.75
CA ASN A 121 -6.32 9.45 9.76
C ASN A 121 -5.13 9.32 8.79
N TYR A 122 -4.62 10.46 8.31
CA TYR A 122 -3.44 10.52 7.46
C TYR A 122 -2.20 9.98 8.17
N GLN A 123 -1.96 10.41 9.42
CA GLN A 123 -0.85 9.93 10.24
C GLN A 123 -0.96 8.44 10.51
N ARG A 124 -2.12 7.91 10.90
CA ARG A 124 -2.31 6.45 11.06
C ARG A 124 -1.97 5.69 9.77
N GLY A 125 -2.41 6.19 8.61
CA GLY A 125 -2.04 5.63 7.31
C GLY A 125 -0.55 5.79 6.95
N HIS A 126 0.10 6.86 7.41
CA HIS A 126 1.50 7.18 7.14
C HIS A 126 2.48 6.56 8.13
N SER A 127 2.10 6.36 9.39
CA SER A 127 2.82 5.54 10.35
C SER A 127 3.03 4.15 9.76
N GLY A 128 2.03 3.60 9.04
CA GLY A 128 2.16 2.36 8.27
C GLY A 128 2.97 2.44 6.96
N ARG A 129 3.17 3.62 6.37
CA ARG A 129 3.83 3.80 5.05
C ARG A 129 5.24 4.38 5.09
N ASN A 130 5.54 5.30 6.00
CA ASN A 130 6.78 6.07 6.04
C ASN A 130 7.62 5.85 7.31
N GLY A 131 7.03 5.33 8.40
CA GLY A 131 7.73 5.08 9.67
C GLY A 131 7.81 3.60 10.09
N THR A 132 6.88 2.77 9.63
CA THR A 132 6.98 1.32 9.80
C THR A 132 8.00 0.80 8.77
N PRO A 133 8.97 -0.05 9.16
CA PRO A 133 9.87 -0.69 8.20
C PRO A 133 9.03 -1.27 7.07
N LYS A 134 9.36 -0.92 5.82
CA LYS A 134 8.68 -1.33 4.57
C LYS A 134 8.11 -2.71 4.78
N ASN A 135 6.78 -2.85 4.78
CA ASN A 135 6.13 -4.11 5.17
C ASN A 135 6.79 -5.27 4.42
N PRO A 136 7.54 -6.14 5.11
CA PRO A 136 8.39 -7.15 4.46
C PRO A 136 7.55 -8.20 3.72
N TRP A 137 6.24 -8.21 3.97
CA TRP A 137 5.28 -9.11 3.35
C TRP A 137 4.68 -8.57 2.06
N LEU A 138 4.71 -7.25 1.80
CA LEU A 138 4.17 -6.70 0.55
C LEU A 138 4.82 -7.32 -0.70
N PRO A 139 6.16 -7.47 -0.76
CA PRO A 139 6.82 -8.14 -1.86
C PRO A 139 6.33 -9.61 -2.03
N LEU A 140 6.20 -10.36 -0.92
CA LEU A 140 5.72 -11.74 -0.94
C LEU A 140 4.26 -11.85 -1.43
N LEU A 141 3.37 -11.02 -0.89
CA LEU A 141 1.94 -11.01 -1.25
C LEU A 141 1.72 -10.54 -2.69
N ALA A 142 2.56 -9.65 -3.20
CA ALA A 142 2.59 -9.32 -4.63
C ALA A 142 3.00 -10.56 -5.45
N GLY A 143 4.03 -11.30 -5.01
CA GLY A 143 4.44 -12.56 -5.62
C GLY A 143 3.32 -13.60 -5.69
N LEU A 144 2.47 -13.72 -4.67
CA LEU A 144 1.30 -14.63 -4.68
C LEU A 144 0.26 -14.28 -5.75
N ARG A 145 0.13 -13.00 -6.15
CA ARG A 145 -0.71 -12.62 -7.30
C ARG A 145 -0.13 -13.06 -8.64
N HIS A 146 1.14 -13.46 -8.65
CA HIS A 146 1.92 -13.68 -9.86
C HIS A 146 2.44 -15.13 -10.00
N SER A 147 2.24 -16.00 -9.01
CA SER A 147 2.91 -17.32 -8.94
C SER A 147 2.47 -18.32 -10.00
N ASP A 148 1.19 -18.33 -10.38
CA ASP A 148 0.64 -19.45 -11.18
C ASP A 148 0.47 -19.10 -12.67
N GLU A 149 0.60 -17.82 -13.04
CA GLU A 149 0.28 -17.34 -14.39
C GLU A 149 1.29 -16.33 -14.97
N LEU A 150 2.48 -16.19 -14.38
CA LEU A 150 3.57 -15.47 -15.03
C LEU A 150 4.00 -16.25 -16.29
N GLN A 151 3.22 -16.09 -17.37
CA GLN A 151 3.62 -16.55 -18.68
C GLN A 151 4.76 -15.66 -19.16
N PRO A 152 5.80 -16.23 -19.79
CA PRO A 152 6.85 -15.42 -20.38
C PRO A 152 6.22 -14.41 -21.35
N PRO A 153 6.70 -13.16 -21.35
CA PRO A 153 6.13 -12.12 -22.20
C PRO A 153 6.18 -12.59 -23.66
N LYS A 154 5.03 -12.50 -24.34
CA LYS A 154 4.93 -12.84 -25.76
C LYS A 154 5.51 -11.68 -26.58
N ARG A 155 6.23 -12.00 -27.65
CA ARG A 155 6.68 -10.99 -28.61
C ARG A 155 5.47 -10.29 -29.20
N LEU A 156 5.48 -8.95 -29.18
CA LEU A 156 4.45 -8.15 -29.84
C LEU A 156 4.50 -8.39 -31.35
N ALA A 157 3.34 -8.38 -31.99
CA ALA A 157 3.28 -8.42 -33.44
C ALA A 157 3.80 -7.10 -34.03
N ASP A 158 4.40 -7.14 -35.22
CA ASP A 158 5.10 -5.99 -35.82
C ASP A 158 4.20 -4.76 -35.98
N PHE A 159 2.90 -4.97 -36.27
CA PHE A 159 1.92 -3.87 -36.35
C PHE A 159 1.64 -3.23 -34.98
N GLN A 160 1.77 -3.96 -33.87
CA GLN A 160 1.60 -3.40 -32.52
C GLN A 160 2.80 -2.54 -32.14
N VAL A 161 4.01 -2.96 -32.52
CA VAL A 161 5.23 -2.16 -32.37
C VAL A 161 5.14 -0.88 -33.20
N TYR A 162 4.61 -0.99 -34.43
CA TYR A 162 4.34 0.15 -35.29
C TYR A 162 3.37 1.17 -34.65
N MET A 163 2.30 0.70 -33.99
CA MET A 163 1.34 1.57 -33.29
C MET A 163 1.94 2.35 -32.12
N GLN A 164 3.06 1.90 -31.55
CA GLN A 164 3.75 2.56 -30.44
C GLN A 164 4.70 3.67 -30.91
N GLN A 165 4.97 3.79 -32.21
CA GLN A 165 5.86 4.82 -32.76
C GLN A 165 5.23 6.22 -32.66
N ASP A 166 6.07 7.22 -32.41
CA ASP A 166 5.66 8.61 -32.30
C ASP A 166 4.99 9.09 -33.60
N GLY A 167 3.83 9.74 -33.47
CA GLY A 167 3.07 10.27 -34.59
C GLY A 167 2.27 9.23 -35.40
N VAL A 168 2.47 7.93 -35.19
CA VAL A 168 1.69 6.88 -35.89
C VAL A 168 0.29 6.77 -35.32
N LYS A 169 0.12 6.95 -34.00
CA LYS A 169 -1.18 6.92 -33.33
C LYS A 169 -2.14 7.98 -33.88
N GLU A 170 -1.66 9.20 -34.11
CA GLU A 170 -2.43 10.30 -34.69
C GLU A 170 -2.85 10.00 -36.12
N LYS A 171 -1.94 9.43 -36.93
CA LYS A 171 -2.24 9.02 -38.31
C LYS A 171 -3.31 7.92 -38.33
N ILE A 172 -3.20 6.91 -37.47
CA ILE A 172 -4.21 5.84 -37.35
C ILE A 172 -5.55 6.42 -36.92
N ASN A 173 -5.57 7.32 -35.93
CA ASN A 173 -6.80 7.95 -35.47
C ASN A 173 -7.46 8.82 -36.54
N LYS A 174 -6.66 9.51 -37.37
CA LYS A 174 -7.16 10.29 -38.51
C LYS A 174 -7.84 9.37 -39.54
N VAL A 175 -7.16 8.32 -39.98
CA VAL A 175 -7.72 7.34 -40.94
C VAL A 175 -8.94 6.63 -40.34
N PHE A 176 -8.91 6.35 -39.04
CA PHE A 176 -10.05 5.76 -38.33
C PHE A 176 -11.27 6.68 -38.34
N ALA A 177 -11.10 7.96 -38.02
CA ALA A 177 -12.18 8.96 -38.04
C ALA A 177 -12.76 9.16 -39.45
N GLU A 178 -11.92 9.10 -40.49
CA GLU A 178 -12.33 9.19 -41.89
C GLU A 178 -13.15 7.96 -42.34
N ARG A 179 -12.72 6.74 -41.98
CA ARG A 179 -13.38 5.49 -42.41
C ARG A 179 -14.60 5.09 -41.59
N HIS A 180 -14.64 5.50 -40.33
CA HIS A 180 -15.68 5.13 -39.39
C HIS A 180 -16.28 6.37 -38.70
N PRO A 181 -16.91 7.28 -39.46
CA PRO A 181 -17.56 8.46 -38.88
C PRO A 181 -18.69 8.03 -37.93
N GLY A 182 -18.78 8.70 -36.78
CA GLY A 182 -19.84 8.47 -35.78
C GLY A 182 -19.62 7.26 -34.86
N HIS A 183 -18.49 6.56 -34.96
CA HIS A 183 -18.20 5.40 -34.11
C HIS A 183 -17.49 5.81 -32.80
N GLU A 184 -18.26 6.21 -31.78
CA GLU A 184 -17.73 6.68 -30.47
C GLU A 184 -17.56 5.57 -29.42
N SER A 185 -18.12 4.36 -29.65
CA SER A 185 -18.08 3.27 -28.65
C SER A 185 -16.67 2.72 -28.41
N SER A 186 -16.30 2.51 -27.15
CA SER A 186 -14.99 1.96 -26.75
C SER A 186 -14.82 0.47 -27.06
N ARG A 187 -15.92 -0.29 -27.17
CA ARG A 187 -15.90 -1.74 -27.45
C ARG A 187 -15.86 -1.98 -28.95
N GLY A 188 -14.67 -2.33 -29.47
CA GLY A 188 -14.45 -2.72 -30.88
C GLY A 188 -13.55 -1.79 -31.69
N THR A 189 -13.35 -0.54 -31.24
CA THR A 189 -12.47 0.43 -31.93
C THR A 189 -11.00 -0.02 -31.96
N ILE A 190 -10.58 -0.79 -30.97
CA ILE A 190 -9.21 -1.35 -30.90
C ILE A 190 -8.94 -2.29 -32.08
N ASN A 191 -9.89 -3.16 -32.44
CA ASN A 191 -9.73 -4.10 -33.55
C ASN A 191 -9.68 -3.37 -34.89
N LEU A 192 -10.51 -2.34 -35.08
CA LEU A 192 -10.51 -1.51 -36.29
C LEU A 192 -9.21 -0.72 -36.43
N ARG A 193 -8.72 -0.08 -35.34
CA ARG A 193 -7.42 0.60 -35.35
C ARG A 193 -6.26 -0.37 -35.61
N THR A 194 -6.35 -1.58 -35.07
CA THR A 194 -5.38 -2.65 -35.33
C THR A 194 -5.36 -3.05 -36.80
N ALA A 195 -6.53 -3.17 -37.44
CA ALA A 195 -6.64 -3.44 -38.87
C ALA A 195 -6.05 -2.31 -39.73
N ILE A 196 -6.34 -1.05 -39.39
CA ILE A 196 -5.76 0.13 -40.05
C ILE A 196 -4.24 0.13 -39.90
N ALA A 197 -3.72 -0.16 -38.70
CA ALA A 197 -2.28 -0.22 -38.45
C ALA A 197 -1.59 -1.30 -39.30
N ARG A 198 -2.20 -2.49 -39.43
CA ARG A 198 -1.70 -3.56 -40.31
C ARG A 198 -1.63 -3.10 -41.76
N GLU A 199 -2.70 -2.49 -42.27
CA GLU A 199 -2.74 -1.99 -43.65
C GLU A 199 -1.68 -0.90 -43.90
N MET A 200 -1.55 0.06 -42.97
CA MET A 200 -0.54 1.11 -43.06
C MET A 200 0.88 0.54 -43.06
N LEU A 201 1.16 -0.45 -42.20
CA LEU A 201 2.45 -1.12 -42.15
C LEU A 201 2.73 -1.93 -43.44
N THR A 202 1.71 -2.57 -44.03
CA THR A 202 1.85 -3.25 -45.33
C THR A 202 2.19 -2.26 -46.45
N LYS A 203 1.65 -1.04 -46.41
CA LYS A 203 1.93 0.02 -47.40
C LYS A 203 3.28 0.72 -47.20
N ALA A 204 3.85 0.68 -46.00
CA ALA A 204 5.11 1.35 -45.66
C ALA A 204 6.37 0.72 -46.30
N GLY A 205 6.24 -0.42 -46.98
CA GLY A 205 7.34 -1.08 -47.69
C GLY A 205 8.01 -2.22 -46.90
N ALA A 206 9.02 -2.86 -47.49
CA ALA A 206 9.74 -3.95 -46.85
C ALA A 206 10.70 -3.46 -45.76
N GLU A 207 11.33 -2.30 -45.96
CA GLU A 207 12.32 -1.73 -45.02
C GLU A 207 11.70 -1.39 -43.67
N GLU A 208 10.59 -0.63 -43.66
CA GLU A 208 9.92 -0.25 -42.40
C GLU A 208 9.34 -1.48 -41.67
N ARG A 209 8.85 -2.48 -42.41
CA ARG A 209 8.43 -3.77 -41.83
C ARG A 209 9.58 -4.49 -41.15
N ASN A 210 10.73 -4.56 -41.81
CA ASN A 210 11.93 -5.15 -41.24
C ASN A 210 12.40 -4.38 -40.00
N ARG A 211 12.35 -3.04 -40.04
CA ARG A 211 12.65 -2.19 -38.88
C ARG A 211 11.75 -2.49 -37.68
N MET A 212 10.43 -2.59 -37.89
CA MET A 212 9.48 -2.94 -36.82
C MET A 212 9.69 -4.36 -36.29
N HIS A 213 10.09 -5.30 -37.17
CA HIS A 213 10.42 -6.66 -36.77
C HIS A 213 11.64 -6.71 -35.84
N ILE A 214 12.71 -6.00 -36.19
CA ILE A 214 13.93 -5.90 -35.36
C ILE A 214 13.59 -5.26 -34.02
N LEU A 215 12.91 -4.11 -34.03
CA LEU A 215 12.52 -3.40 -32.80
C LEU A 215 11.62 -4.26 -31.91
N GLY A 216 10.69 -5.01 -32.51
CA GLY A 216 9.86 -5.97 -31.78
C GLY A 216 10.66 -7.10 -31.11
N GLY A 217 11.75 -7.54 -31.76
CA GLY A 217 12.72 -8.47 -31.17
C GLY A 217 13.47 -7.87 -29.98
N GLU A 218 13.98 -6.64 -30.12
CA GLU A 218 14.70 -5.94 -29.04
C GLU A 218 13.81 -5.68 -27.81
N LEU A 219 12.57 -5.22 -28.03
CA LEU A 219 11.59 -5.01 -26.97
C LEU A 219 11.24 -6.32 -26.27
N HIS A 220 11.08 -7.41 -27.03
CA HIS A 220 10.81 -8.73 -26.48
C HIS A 220 11.99 -9.29 -25.68
N ALA A 221 13.21 -9.16 -26.20
CA ALA A 221 14.42 -9.58 -25.48
C ALA A 221 14.57 -8.81 -24.16
N THR A 222 14.34 -7.50 -24.17
CA THR A 222 14.36 -6.66 -22.97
C THR A 222 13.28 -7.07 -21.97
N ALA A 223 12.05 -7.30 -22.44
CA ALA A 223 10.95 -7.76 -21.59
C ALA A 223 11.22 -9.15 -21.01
N LEU A 224 11.81 -10.05 -21.78
CA LEU A 224 12.17 -11.40 -21.35
C LEU A 224 13.31 -11.39 -20.32
N ALA A 225 14.32 -10.53 -20.50
CA ALA A 225 15.38 -10.33 -19.53
C ALA A 225 14.82 -9.82 -18.19
N LYS A 226 13.93 -8.81 -18.23
CA LYS A 226 13.24 -8.31 -17.05
C LYS A 226 12.38 -9.38 -16.38
N TYR A 227 11.61 -10.13 -17.17
CA TYR A 227 10.80 -11.24 -16.68
C TYR A 227 11.65 -12.32 -16.00
N ASN A 228 12.79 -12.70 -16.58
CA ASN A 228 13.68 -13.70 -15.98
C ASN A 228 14.30 -13.18 -14.68
N ALA A 229 14.69 -11.90 -14.62
CA ALA A 229 15.20 -11.27 -13.41
C ALA A 229 14.13 -11.21 -12.29
N GLU A 230 12.86 -10.98 -12.64
CA GLU A 230 11.74 -10.97 -11.69
C GLU A 230 11.28 -12.38 -11.28
N LYS A 231 11.41 -13.37 -12.19
CA LYS A 231 11.07 -14.78 -11.95
C LYS A 231 12.00 -15.41 -10.94
N GLU A 232 13.28 -15.04 -10.93
CA GLU A 232 14.23 -15.41 -9.88
C GLU A 232 13.99 -14.59 -8.61
N TRP A 233 12.74 -14.55 -8.17
CA TRP A 233 12.33 -13.82 -6.99
C TRP A 233 13.06 -14.36 -5.76
N LYS A 234 14.14 -13.68 -5.39
CA LYS A 234 14.87 -13.90 -4.15
C LYS A 234 14.50 -12.78 -3.20
N VAL A 235 13.95 -13.18 -2.06
CA VAL A 235 13.66 -12.27 -0.96
C VAL A 235 15.00 -12.01 -0.26
N ASP A 236 15.73 -11.00 -0.74
CA ASP A 236 16.97 -10.53 -0.12
C ASP A 236 16.63 -9.69 1.11
N LEU A 237 16.22 -10.36 2.19
CA LEU A 237 16.02 -9.73 3.50
C LEU A 237 17.25 -9.96 4.37
N THR A 238 17.68 -8.90 5.07
CA THR A 238 18.66 -9.00 6.14
C THR A 238 18.08 -9.78 7.34
N GLU A 239 18.93 -10.34 8.21
CA GLU A 239 18.43 -11.07 9.40
C GLU A 239 17.54 -10.21 10.30
N ALA A 240 17.87 -8.92 10.45
CA ALA A 240 17.06 -7.97 11.20
C ALA A 240 15.67 -7.76 10.57
N GLU A 241 15.60 -7.68 9.24
CA GLU A 241 14.32 -7.57 8.52
C GLU A 241 13.51 -8.87 8.59
N MET A 242 14.18 -10.03 8.54
CA MET A 242 13.55 -11.33 8.73
C MET A 242 12.96 -11.45 10.14
N GLU A 243 13.69 -11.05 11.18
CA GLU A 243 13.16 -11.05 12.55
C GLU A 243 11.96 -10.10 12.68
N GLY A 244 12.06 -8.88 12.17
CA GLY A 244 10.91 -7.96 12.12
C GLY A 244 9.74 -8.47 11.27
N ALA A 245 9.98 -9.32 10.27
CA ALA A 245 8.93 -10.01 9.53
C ALA A 245 8.26 -11.11 10.38
N ARG A 246 9.04 -11.87 11.16
CA ARG A 246 8.57 -12.91 12.09
C ARG A 246 7.70 -12.32 13.20
N GLU A 247 8.11 -11.22 13.81
CA GLU A 247 7.32 -10.52 14.83
C GLU A 247 5.96 -10.03 14.30
N ARG A 248 5.94 -9.57 13.04
CA ARG A 248 4.73 -9.06 12.38
C ARG A 248 3.96 -10.12 11.59
N PHE A 249 4.36 -11.39 11.66
CA PHE A 249 3.74 -12.48 10.91
C PHE A 249 2.25 -12.61 11.27
N ALA A 250 1.96 -12.71 12.57
CA ALA A 250 0.61 -12.92 13.09
C ALA A 250 -0.41 -11.85 12.62
N PRO A 251 -0.19 -10.54 12.83
CA PRO A 251 -1.16 -9.52 12.43
C PRO A 251 -1.39 -9.45 10.90
N ILE A 252 -0.48 -9.98 10.09
CA ILE A 252 -0.58 -9.97 8.63
C ILE A 252 -1.29 -11.21 8.11
N VAL A 253 -0.99 -12.38 8.69
CA VAL A 253 -1.52 -13.66 8.21
C VAL A 253 -2.88 -13.99 8.83
N ALA A 254 -3.16 -13.55 10.07
CA ALA A 254 -4.45 -13.81 10.73
C ALA A 254 -5.66 -13.32 9.91
N PRO A 255 -5.68 -12.09 9.35
CA PRO A 255 -6.78 -11.64 8.50
C PRO A 255 -6.97 -12.53 7.26
N LEU A 256 -5.89 -13.09 6.70
CA LEU A 256 -5.96 -14.00 5.55
C LEU A 256 -6.56 -15.35 5.95
N LEU A 257 -6.10 -15.94 7.05
CA LEU A 257 -6.65 -17.20 7.57
C LEU A 257 -8.13 -17.05 7.93
N ARG A 258 -8.51 -15.90 8.51
CA ARG A 258 -9.90 -15.56 8.78
C ARG A 258 -10.73 -15.44 7.51
N LEU A 259 -10.23 -14.75 6.49
CA LEU A 259 -10.92 -14.65 5.20
C LEU A 259 -11.14 -16.03 4.57
N LEU A 260 -10.14 -16.91 4.63
CA LEU A 260 -10.25 -18.29 4.15
C LEU A 260 -11.31 -19.08 4.94
N SER A 261 -11.30 -18.97 6.26
CA SER A 261 -12.28 -19.61 7.13
C SER A 261 -13.70 -19.11 6.86
N ASP A 262 -13.90 -17.79 6.82
CA ASP A 262 -15.21 -17.16 6.54
C ASP A 262 -15.75 -17.54 5.14
N THR A 263 -14.86 -17.66 4.14
CA THR A 263 -15.24 -18.00 2.75
C THR A 263 -15.56 -19.49 2.57
N THR A 264 -14.77 -20.37 3.19
CA THR A 264 -14.88 -21.83 2.98
C THR A 264 -15.74 -22.53 4.04
N GLY A 265 -15.96 -21.88 5.18
CA GLY A 265 -16.56 -22.47 6.37
C GLY A 265 -15.65 -23.45 7.12
N TYR A 266 -14.38 -23.58 6.73
CA TYR A 266 -13.42 -24.46 7.39
C TYR A 266 -12.73 -23.79 8.56
N HIS A 267 -12.25 -24.59 9.50
CA HIS A 267 -11.24 -24.16 10.46
C HIS A 267 -9.89 -24.21 9.77
N VAL A 268 -9.17 -23.09 9.77
CA VAL A 268 -7.89 -22.98 9.07
C VAL A 268 -6.80 -22.78 10.10
N GLY A 269 -5.86 -23.71 10.13
CA GLY A 269 -4.66 -23.65 10.96
C GLY A 269 -3.42 -23.48 10.10
N LEU A 270 -2.47 -22.68 10.56
CA LEU A 270 -1.14 -22.55 9.98
C LEU A 270 -0.09 -22.81 11.06
N ILE A 271 0.73 -23.83 10.83
CA ILE A 271 1.89 -24.16 11.67
C ILE A 271 3.13 -23.83 10.85
N PHE A 272 4.04 -23.08 11.45
CA PHE A 272 5.32 -22.73 10.84
C PHE A 272 6.40 -22.78 11.89
N GLY A 273 7.62 -23.12 11.47
CA GLY A 273 8.74 -23.16 12.38
C GLY A 273 10.07 -23.05 11.66
N ARG A 274 11.11 -22.77 12.45
CA ARG A 274 12.50 -22.73 12.01
C ARG A 274 13.40 -23.42 13.03
N VAL A 275 14.55 -23.87 12.56
CA VAL A 275 15.66 -24.28 13.40
C VAL A 275 16.71 -23.19 13.31
N ASP A 276 17.17 -22.66 14.43
CA ASP A 276 18.30 -21.73 14.44
C ASP A 276 19.64 -22.47 14.28
N GLU A 277 20.74 -21.72 14.11
CA GLU A 277 22.08 -22.30 13.98
C GLU A 277 22.51 -23.10 15.22
N ALA A 278 21.90 -22.84 16.39
CA ALA A 278 22.14 -23.55 17.63
C ALA A 278 21.28 -24.82 17.79
N GLY A 279 20.46 -25.16 16.79
CA GLY A 279 19.57 -26.32 16.83
C GLY A 279 18.29 -26.13 17.64
N LYS A 280 17.97 -24.90 18.07
CA LYS A 280 16.73 -24.59 18.78
C LYS A 280 15.58 -24.43 17.78
N PHE A 281 14.47 -25.09 18.08
CA PHE A 281 13.23 -24.98 17.33
C PHE A 281 12.40 -23.79 17.83
N ASP A 282 12.01 -22.89 16.92
CA ASP A 282 10.93 -21.91 17.13
C ASP A 282 9.74 -22.37 16.28
N VAL A 283 8.68 -22.86 16.93
CA VAL A 283 7.45 -23.31 16.29
C VAL A 283 6.32 -22.40 16.74
N ARG A 284 5.58 -21.88 15.78
CA ARG A 284 4.40 -21.03 16.01
C ARG A 284 3.21 -21.61 15.26
N SER A 285 2.05 -21.54 15.90
CA SER A 285 0.79 -21.99 15.31
C SER A 285 -0.24 -20.88 15.40
N MET A 286 -0.98 -20.66 14.32
CA MET A 286 -2.10 -19.74 14.25
C MET A 286 -3.34 -20.48 13.78
N HIS A 287 -4.47 -20.21 14.42
CA HIS A 287 -5.73 -20.90 14.10
C HIS A 287 -6.84 -19.85 13.98
N GLU A 288 -7.61 -19.95 12.90
CA GLU A 288 -8.79 -19.11 12.67
C GLU A 288 -10.01 -19.98 12.35
N GLY A 289 -11.18 -19.44 12.70
CA GLY A 289 -12.47 -20.09 12.52
C GLY A 289 -13.15 -20.40 13.85
N LYS A 290 -14.48 -20.32 13.84
CA LYS A 290 -15.32 -20.56 15.00
C LYS A 290 -16.26 -21.72 14.73
N THR A 291 -16.45 -22.56 15.74
CA THR A 291 -17.45 -23.62 15.70
C THR A 291 -18.84 -23.02 15.65
N LYS A 292 -19.81 -23.76 15.11
CA LYS A 292 -21.24 -23.39 15.14
C LYS A 292 -21.90 -23.57 16.52
N ALA A 293 -21.11 -23.86 17.56
CA ALA A 293 -21.61 -23.99 18.92
C ALA A 293 -22.14 -22.65 19.46
N VAL A 294 -22.98 -22.68 20.49
CA VAL A 294 -23.46 -21.49 21.20
C VAL A 294 -22.97 -21.57 22.65
N PRO A 295 -22.02 -20.73 23.09
CA PRO A 295 -21.34 -19.69 22.32
C PRO A 295 -20.33 -20.27 21.30
N PRO A 296 -20.04 -19.56 20.19
CA PRO A 296 -19.03 -20.01 19.22
C PRO A 296 -17.66 -20.12 19.88
N GLN A 297 -17.07 -21.32 19.83
CA GLN A 297 -15.73 -21.59 20.37
C GLN A 297 -14.71 -21.64 19.24
N ASP A 298 -13.52 -21.11 19.50
CA ASP A 298 -12.35 -21.29 18.65
C ASP A 298 -11.71 -22.67 18.90
N TRP A 299 -10.70 -23.01 18.10
CA TRP A 299 -10.02 -24.31 18.19
C TRP A 299 -9.37 -24.55 19.58
N PRO A 300 -8.65 -23.57 20.18
CA PRO A 300 -8.10 -23.75 21.53
C PRO A 300 -9.18 -23.94 22.60
N GLY A 301 -10.32 -23.23 22.50
CA GLY A 301 -11.44 -23.39 23.42
C GLY A 301 -12.16 -24.73 23.30
N TRP A 302 -12.23 -25.29 22.09
CA TRP A 302 -12.91 -26.56 21.83
C TRP A 302 -12.07 -27.79 22.22
N ALA A 303 -10.75 -27.73 22.00
CA ALA A 303 -9.85 -28.88 22.18
C ALA A 303 -8.74 -28.62 23.21
N GLY A 304 -8.88 -27.70 24.17
CA GLY A 304 -7.76 -27.26 25.03
C GLY A 304 -6.93 -28.38 25.67
N LYS A 305 -7.55 -29.48 26.11
CA LYS A 305 -6.82 -30.63 26.67
C LYS A 305 -6.17 -31.50 25.58
N ALA A 306 -6.92 -31.88 24.54
CA ALA A 306 -6.42 -32.72 23.44
C ALA A 306 -5.38 -32.01 22.56
N TYR A 307 -5.52 -30.70 22.34
CA TYR A 307 -4.57 -29.87 21.59
C TYR A 307 -3.24 -29.77 22.33
N ASN A 308 -3.27 -29.46 23.63
CA ASN A 308 -2.06 -29.43 24.45
C ASN A 308 -1.42 -30.83 24.56
N ASP A 309 -2.22 -31.87 24.78
CA ASP A 309 -1.71 -33.23 24.96
C ASP A 309 -1.20 -33.86 23.65
N THR A 310 -1.76 -33.52 22.48
CA THR A 310 -1.40 -34.19 21.21
C THR A 310 -0.46 -33.36 20.35
N VAL A 311 -0.70 -32.05 20.22
CA VAL A 311 0.05 -31.20 19.29
C VAL A 311 1.33 -30.69 19.95
N LEU A 312 1.26 -30.20 21.19
CA LEU A 312 2.46 -29.69 21.88
C LEU A 312 3.38 -30.82 22.35
N GLN A 313 2.84 -31.94 22.87
CA GLN A 313 3.68 -33.08 23.26
C GLN A 313 4.39 -33.75 22.08
N GLN A 314 3.81 -33.77 20.88
CA GLN A 314 4.50 -34.31 19.69
C GLN A 314 5.64 -33.39 19.23
N CYS A 315 5.52 -32.08 19.41
CA CYS A 315 6.62 -31.15 19.18
C CYS A 315 7.75 -31.33 20.22
N ASP A 316 7.41 -31.60 21.49
CA ASP A 316 8.41 -31.89 22.52
C ASP A 316 9.04 -33.29 22.39
N ALA A 317 8.28 -34.30 21.96
CA ALA A 317 8.81 -35.65 21.71
C ALA A 317 9.69 -35.73 20.45
N ALA A 318 9.54 -34.78 19.52
CA ALA A 318 10.42 -34.61 18.37
C ALA A 318 11.74 -33.88 18.72
N ARG A 319 11.92 -33.38 19.95
CA ARG A 319 13.28 -33.19 20.49
C ARG A 319 13.88 -34.57 20.60
N ILE A 320 14.66 -34.95 19.58
CA ILE A 320 15.57 -36.09 19.65
C ILE A 320 16.35 -35.91 20.95
N PRO A 321 16.17 -36.79 21.96
CA PRO A 321 17.02 -36.79 23.13
C PRO A 321 18.44 -36.94 22.60
N GLY A 322 19.29 -35.96 22.90
CA GLY A 322 20.66 -35.92 22.39
C GLY A 322 21.39 -37.22 22.72
N ASP A 323 21.45 -38.10 21.74
CA ASP A 323 22.58 -38.98 21.49
C ASP A 323 23.53 -38.23 20.54
N PHE A 324 23.85 -36.99 20.92
CA PHE A 324 24.95 -36.24 20.33
C PHE A 324 26.21 -36.80 21.00
N ARG A 325 26.64 -37.97 20.53
CA ARG A 325 27.98 -38.47 20.85
C ARG A 325 28.95 -37.41 20.39
N GLU A 326 29.64 -36.76 21.34
CA GLU A 326 30.84 -36.00 21.03
C GLU A 326 31.72 -36.89 20.14
N PRO A 327 32.23 -36.41 19.00
CA PRO A 327 33.20 -37.17 18.23
C PRO A 327 34.40 -37.38 19.15
N GLU A 328 34.58 -38.63 19.59
CA GLU A 328 35.77 -39.02 20.36
C GLU A 328 36.99 -38.49 19.60
N ALA A 329 37.72 -37.60 20.25
CA ALA A 329 38.99 -37.13 19.75
C ALA A 329 39.89 -38.36 19.58
N SER A 330 39.99 -38.84 18.33
CA SER A 330 40.92 -39.86 17.91
C SER A 330 42.34 -39.36 18.25
N ALA A 331 42.82 -39.76 19.42
CA ALA A 331 44.22 -39.73 19.81
C ALA A 331 45.00 -40.66 18.87
N GLY A 332 45.31 -40.14 17.68
CA GLY A 332 46.23 -40.75 16.73
C GLY A 332 47.63 -40.79 17.34
N THR A 333 47.96 -41.96 17.85
CA THR A 333 49.27 -42.34 18.37
C THR A 333 50.30 -42.20 17.25
N ARG A 334 51.25 -41.27 17.39
CA ARG A 334 52.51 -41.26 16.63
C ARG A 334 53.40 -42.39 17.18
N ALA A 335 53.50 -43.48 16.44
CA ALA A 335 54.58 -44.45 16.58
C ALA A 335 55.56 -44.30 15.42
N ALA A 336 56.84 -44.21 15.78
CA ALA A 336 57.98 -44.02 14.92
C ALA A 336 58.28 -45.26 14.05
N LEU A 337 58.64 -45.03 12.79
CA LEU A 337 59.92 -45.42 12.15
C LEU A 337 60.02 -44.80 10.76
#